data_AF-A0A4Q5RL91-F1
#
_entry.id   AF-A0A4Q5RL91-F1
#
_cell.length_a   1.000
_cell.length_b   1.000
_cell.length_c   1.000
_cell.angle_alpha   90.00
_cell.angle_beta   90.00
_cell.angle_gamma   90.00
#
_symmetry.space_group_name_H-M   'P 1'
#
loop_
_entity.id
_entity.type
_entity.pdbx_description
1 polymer ?
#
loop_
_entity_poly.entity_id
_entity_poly.type
_entity_poly.pdbx_seq_one_letter_code
_entity_poly.pdbx_strand_id
1 'polypeptide(L)'
;MKRLAYFISVLILVIIVFISCEKKSETYASDEIDQYYSMQVGKFIRYRLDSMRFTAFGAKDTTIFYEAKDVVEAAITDNSGRPGWRVVRYLRDTLGVKPWTATMTYQVTPTREALEVVEDNFRFEKMKLPVKDGFSW
;
A
#
# COMPACT_ATOMS: atom_id res chain seq x y z
N MET A 1 -59.92 31.39 -3.85
CA MET A 1 -59.09 31.22 -2.64
C MET A 1 -58.55 29.79 -2.47
N LYS A 2 -59.39 28.74 -2.48
CA LYS A 2 -58.92 27.34 -2.31
C LYS A 2 -57.88 26.87 -3.37
N ARG A 3 -58.07 27.22 -4.65
CA ARG A 3 -57.12 26.90 -5.74
C ARG A 3 -55.76 27.61 -5.59
N LEU A 4 -55.74 28.83 -5.04
CA LEU A 4 -54.52 29.57 -4.75
C LEU A 4 -53.78 28.96 -3.55
N ALA A 5 -54.52 28.51 -2.53
CA ALA A 5 -53.95 27.78 -1.38
C ALA A 5 -53.30 26.44 -1.79
N TYR A 6 -53.89 25.69 -2.73
CA TYR A 6 -53.27 24.47 -3.27
C TYR A 6 -52.00 24.77 -4.07
N PHE A 7 -51.98 25.84 -4.87
CA PHE A 7 -50.78 26.25 -5.60
C PHE A 7 -49.65 26.65 -4.64
N ILE A 8 -49.97 27.37 -3.57
CA ILE A 8 -49.01 27.74 -2.52
C ILE A 8 -48.49 26.50 -1.78
N SER A 9 -49.36 25.52 -1.46
CA SER A 9 -48.92 24.31 -0.76
C SER A 9 -48.00 23.44 -1.63
N VAL A 10 -48.27 23.34 -2.94
CA VAL A 10 -47.40 22.62 -3.88
C VAL A 10 -46.05 23.32 -4.03
N LEU A 11 -46.04 24.66 -4.11
CA LEU A 11 -44.79 25.43 -4.19
C LEU A 11 -43.93 25.26 -2.94
N ILE A 12 -44.54 25.27 -1.75
CA ILE A 12 -43.85 25.04 -0.48
C ILE A 12 -43.26 23.62 -0.43
N LEU A 13 -44.01 22.61 -0.89
CA LEU A 13 -43.53 21.23 -0.94
C LEU A 13 -42.31 21.08 -1.86
N VAL A 14 -42.32 21.74 -3.02
CA VAL A 14 -41.19 21.74 -3.96
C VAL A 14 -39.96 22.41 -3.35
N ILE A 15 -40.13 23.52 -2.64
CA ILE A 15 -39.01 24.23 -1.97
C ILE A 15 -38.38 23.35 -0.87
N ILE A 16 -39.17 22.58 -0.12
CA ILE A 16 -38.67 21.68 0.93
C ILE A 16 -37.80 20.55 0.33
N VAL A 17 -38.13 20.04 -0.86
CA VAL A 17 -37.33 19.01 -1.54
C VAL A 17 -35.94 19.53 -1.95
N PHE A 18 -35.82 20.81 -2.33
CA PHE A 18 -34.53 21.40 -2.71
C PHE A 18 -33.61 21.73 -1.52
N ILE A 19 -34.15 21.95 -0.32
CA ILE A 19 -33.36 22.28 0.88
C ILE A 19 -32.69 21.03 1.49
N SER A 20 -33.20 19.82 1.22
CA SER A 20 -32.68 18.58 1.82
C SER A 20 -31.42 18.01 1.14
N CYS A 21 -30.94 18.60 0.04
CA CYS A 21 -29.76 18.12 -0.68
C CYS A 21 -28.49 18.79 -0.14
N GLU A 22 -28.12 18.45 1.09
CA GLU A 22 -26.82 18.83 1.64
C GLU A 22 -25.78 17.76 1.25
N LYS A 23 -24.77 18.15 0.48
CA LYS A 23 -23.66 17.25 0.14
C LYS A 23 -22.85 17.00 1.40
N LYS A 24 -22.94 15.80 1.95
CA LYS A 24 -22.01 15.34 2.98
C LYS A 24 -20.66 15.11 2.32
N SER A 25 -19.71 16.03 2.52
CA SER A 25 -18.31 15.77 2.21
C SER A 25 -17.71 15.00 3.37
N GLU A 26 -17.41 13.72 3.16
CA GLU A 26 -16.60 12.97 4.11
C GLU A 26 -15.13 13.34 3.91
N THR A 27 -14.56 14.06 4.86
CA THR A 27 -13.10 14.25 4.95
C THR A 27 -12.52 13.07 5.70
N TYR A 28 -12.00 12.08 4.96
CA TYR A 28 -11.22 10.99 5.53
C TYR A 28 -9.79 11.46 5.81
N ALA A 29 -9.40 11.47 7.08
CA ALA A 29 -8.03 11.67 7.51
C ALA A 29 -7.41 10.29 7.77
N SER A 30 -6.37 9.94 7.02
CA SER A 30 -5.57 8.74 7.30
C SER A 30 -4.48 9.06 8.31
N ASP A 31 -4.04 8.06 9.05
CA ASP A 31 -2.80 8.14 9.83
C ASP A 31 -1.60 8.39 8.90
N GLU A 32 -0.48 8.81 9.47
CA GLU A 32 0.77 8.99 8.73
C GLU A 32 1.33 7.64 8.24
N ILE A 33 2.12 7.67 7.15
CA ILE A 33 2.67 6.44 6.55
C ILE A 33 3.56 5.66 7.51
N ASP A 34 4.28 6.34 8.38
CA ASP A 34 5.19 5.73 9.34
C ASP A 34 4.45 4.87 10.39
N GLN A 35 3.17 5.18 10.65
CA GLN A 35 2.31 4.38 11.52
C GLN A 35 1.89 3.07 10.85
N TYR A 36 1.67 3.08 9.53
CA TYR A 36 1.39 1.86 8.76
C TYR A 36 2.64 1.05 8.41
N TYR A 37 3.77 1.72 8.23
CA TYR A 37 5.03 1.12 7.78
C TYR A 37 6.18 1.48 8.72
N SER A 38 6.07 1.02 9.97
CA SER A 38 7.05 1.30 11.05
C SER A 38 8.38 0.58 10.81
N MET A 39 9.32 1.31 10.21
CA MET A 39 10.67 0.84 9.91
C MET A 39 11.63 1.17 11.05
N GLN A 40 12.35 0.17 11.53
CA GLN A 40 13.38 0.33 12.55
C GLN A 40 14.47 -0.69 12.31
N VAL A 41 15.74 -0.28 12.41
CA VAL A 41 16.89 -1.18 12.26
C VAL A 41 16.75 -2.38 13.20
N GLY A 42 16.94 -3.57 12.66
CA GLY A 42 16.81 -4.85 13.36
C GLY A 42 15.40 -5.47 13.33
N LYS A 43 14.35 -4.70 12.98
CA LYS A 43 13.03 -5.29 12.72
C LYS A 43 13.04 -6.09 11.42
N PHE A 44 12.21 -7.13 11.38
CA PHE A 44 12.05 -7.96 10.22
C PHE A 44 10.62 -8.48 10.09
N ILE A 45 10.26 -8.86 8.86
CA ILE A 45 9.04 -9.62 8.56
C ILE A 45 9.45 -10.95 7.94
N ARG A 46 8.71 -12.02 8.28
CA ARG A 46 8.91 -13.36 7.70
C ARG A 46 7.68 -13.77 6.91
N TYR A 47 7.92 -14.42 5.79
CA TYR A 47 6.89 -14.88 4.87
C TYR A 47 7.13 -16.36 4.53
N ARG A 48 6.05 -17.11 4.30
CA ARG A 48 6.09 -18.38 3.55
C ARG A 48 5.58 -18.07 2.15
N LEU A 49 6.43 -18.29 1.16
CA LEU A 49 6.16 -17.92 -0.23
C LEU A 49 6.28 -19.16 -1.12
N ASP A 50 5.66 -19.08 -2.27
CA ASP A 50 5.81 -20.00 -3.37
C ASP A 50 6.15 -19.26 -4.67
N SER A 51 6.74 -19.98 -5.62
CA SER A 51 7.03 -19.44 -6.95
C SER A 51 7.01 -20.54 -7.99
N MET A 52 6.39 -20.24 -9.13
CA MET A 52 6.43 -21.11 -10.29
C MET A 52 7.74 -20.91 -11.05
N ARG A 53 8.48 -21.99 -11.30
CA ARG A 53 9.74 -21.98 -12.04
C ARG A 53 9.68 -22.91 -13.25
N PHE A 54 10.33 -22.47 -14.33
CA PHE A 54 10.63 -23.30 -15.49
C PHE A 54 12.10 -23.71 -15.39
N THR A 55 12.36 -24.98 -15.10
CA THR A 55 13.72 -25.48 -14.83
C THR A 55 14.51 -25.80 -16.09
N ALA A 56 13.83 -26.03 -17.22
CA ALA A 56 14.44 -26.21 -18.54
C ALA A 56 13.43 -25.89 -19.66
N PHE A 57 13.94 -25.64 -20.87
CA PHE A 57 13.10 -25.49 -22.06
C PHE A 57 12.32 -26.78 -22.34
N GLY A 58 10.98 -26.68 -22.42
CA GLY A 58 10.08 -27.83 -22.57
C GLY A 58 9.78 -28.60 -21.28
N ALA A 59 10.33 -28.18 -20.12
CA ALA A 59 9.97 -28.76 -18.83
C ALA A 59 8.59 -28.28 -18.37
N LYS A 60 7.89 -29.16 -17.64
CA LYS A 60 6.68 -28.80 -16.91
C LYS A 60 7.01 -27.74 -15.86
N ASP A 61 6.10 -26.80 -15.68
CA ASP A 61 6.14 -25.83 -14.59
C ASP A 61 6.24 -26.54 -13.24
N THR A 62 7.12 -26.03 -12.37
CA THR A 62 7.32 -26.55 -11.02
C THR A 62 7.12 -25.43 -10.01
N THR A 63 6.15 -25.59 -9.12
CA THR A 63 5.99 -24.70 -7.97
C THR A 63 6.98 -25.11 -6.87
N ILE A 64 7.79 -24.16 -6.44
CA ILE A 64 8.66 -24.32 -5.28
C ILE A 64 8.15 -23.49 -4.11
N PHE A 65 8.43 -23.93 -2.90
CA PHE A 65 8.06 -23.24 -1.66
C PHE A 65 9.32 -22.88 -0.88
N TYR A 66 9.32 -21.74 -0.21
CA TYR A 66 10.46 -21.27 0.58
C TYR A 66 9.99 -20.26 1.64
N GLU A 67 10.89 -19.93 2.57
CA GLU A 67 10.67 -18.82 3.50
C GLU A 67 11.47 -17.60 3.06
N ALA A 68 10.87 -16.43 3.19
CA ALA A 68 11.53 -15.15 3.01
C ALA A 68 11.57 -14.37 4.32
N LYS A 69 12.62 -13.58 4.51
CA LYS A 69 12.78 -12.69 5.66
C LYS A 69 13.36 -11.36 5.18
N ASP A 70 12.59 -10.29 5.35
CA ASP A 70 12.99 -8.94 5.00
C ASP A 70 13.43 -8.23 6.28
N VAL A 71 14.71 -7.85 6.35
CA VAL A 71 15.33 -7.25 7.54
C VAL A 71 15.70 -5.80 7.24
N VAL A 72 15.28 -4.88 8.11
CA VAL A 72 15.73 -3.48 8.06
C VAL A 72 17.14 -3.42 8.62
N GLU A 73 18.14 -3.28 7.76
CA GLU A 73 19.55 -3.37 8.17
C GLU A 73 20.17 -2.03 8.50
N ALA A 74 19.71 -0.94 7.87
CA ALA A 74 20.28 0.38 8.09
C ALA A 74 19.28 1.49 7.78
N ALA A 75 19.39 2.59 8.52
CA ALA A 75 18.94 3.89 8.04
C ALA A 75 19.93 4.39 6.98
N ILE A 76 19.42 4.87 5.85
CA ILE A 76 20.21 5.38 4.73
C ILE A 76 19.62 6.69 4.24
N THR A 77 20.32 7.35 3.34
CA THR A 77 19.84 8.53 2.61
C THR A 77 19.76 8.17 1.13
N ASP A 78 18.66 8.55 0.47
CA ASP A 78 18.52 8.36 -0.97
C ASP A 78 19.39 9.34 -1.77
N ASN A 79 19.44 9.16 -3.09
CA ASN A 79 20.25 10.00 -3.99
C ASN A 79 19.82 11.49 -4.00
N SER A 80 18.62 11.80 -3.49
CA SER A 80 18.09 13.16 -3.37
C SER A 80 18.23 13.73 -1.96
N GLY A 81 18.93 13.05 -1.05
CA GLY A 81 19.14 13.50 0.32
C GLY A 81 17.99 13.18 1.29
N ARG A 82 17.00 12.37 0.89
CA ARG A 82 15.84 12.03 1.75
C ARG A 82 16.17 10.82 2.63
N PRO A 83 15.74 10.82 3.91
CA PRO A 83 15.94 9.67 4.79
C PRO A 83 15.14 8.46 4.30
N GLY A 84 15.72 7.28 4.45
CA GLY A 84 15.10 6.01 4.09
C GLY A 84 15.77 4.84 4.77
N TRP A 85 15.45 3.64 4.30
CA TRP A 85 15.83 2.39 4.92
C TRP A 85 16.39 1.43 3.88
N ARG A 86 17.48 0.75 4.22
CA ARG A 86 17.98 -0.40 3.47
C ARG A 86 17.36 -1.66 4.05
N VAL A 87 16.71 -2.42 3.20
CA VAL A 87 16.13 -3.71 3.55
C VAL A 87 16.82 -4.80 2.75
N VAL A 88 17.21 -5.87 3.44
CA VAL A 88 17.79 -7.05 2.80
C VAL A 88 16.82 -8.21 2.95
N ARG A 89 16.47 -8.81 1.81
CA ARG A 89 15.70 -10.04 1.73
C ARG A 89 16.62 -11.23 1.82
N TYR A 90 16.28 -12.13 2.73
CA TYR A 90 16.91 -13.41 2.92
C TYR A 90 15.94 -14.53 2.57
N LEU A 91 16.39 -15.56 1.87
CA LEU A 91 15.61 -16.77 1.60
C LEU A 91 16.22 -17.99 2.28
N ARG A 92 15.38 -18.96 2.64
CA ARG A 92 15.79 -20.31 3.03
C ARG A 92 14.75 -21.35 2.63
N ASP A 93 15.11 -22.63 2.73
CA ASP A 93 14.17 -23.73 2.50
C ASP A 93 13.06 -23.77 3.56
N THR A 94 11.91 -24.35 3.20
CA THR A 94 10.75 -24.47 4.09
C THR A 94 10.98 -25.30 5.34
N LEU A 95 11.97 -26.20 5.33
CA LEU A 95 12.32 -27.03 6.48
C LEU A 95 13.33 -26.31 7.40
N GLY A 96 13.87 -25.17 6.98
CA GLY A 96 14.85 -24.38 7.73
C GLY A 96 16.18 -25.09 7.94
N VAL A 97 16.52 -26.08 7.10
CA VAL A 97 17.76 -26.86 7.20
C VAL A 97 18.96 -26.04 6.73
N LYS A 98 18.77 -25.22 5.70
CA LYS A 98 19.80 -24.32 5.16
C LYS A 98 19.78 -22.98 5.90
N PRO A 99 20.95 -22.31 6.02
CA PRO A 99 21.00 -20.97 6.56
C PRO A 99 20.26 -19.98 5.67
N TRP A 100 19.93 -18.83 6.24
CA TRP A 100 19.40 -17.68 5.50
C TRP A 100 20.44 -17.18 4.50
N THR A 101 20.04 -17.03 3.24
CA THR A 101 20.89 -16.48 2.17
C THR A 101 20.32 -15.16 1.70
N ALA A 102 21.13 -14.10 1.68
CA ALA A 102 20.71 -12.81 1.12
C ALA A 102 20.50 -12.94 -0.39
N THR A 103 19.34 -12.47 -0.89
CA THR A 103 18.98 -12.59 -2.31
C THR A 103 18.65 -11.26 -2.96
N MET A 104 18.26 -10.26 -2.19
CA MET A 104 17.88 -8.95 -2.72
C MET A 104 18.16 -7.88 -1.67
N THR A 105 18.58 -6.70 -2.13
CA THR A 105 18.61 -5.49 -1.31
C THR A 105 17.73 -4.46 -1.99
N TYR A 106 16.83 -3.84 -1.24
CA TYR A 106 15.98 -2.77 -1.74
C TYR A 106 15.92 -1.62 -0.74
N GLN A 107 15.59 -0.45 -1.26
CA GLN A 107 15.47 0.77 -0.48
C GLN A 107 14.00 1.11 -0.26
N VAL A 108 13.66 1.54 0.94
CA VAL A 108 12.34 2.06 1.30
C VAL A 108 12.48 3.51 1.74
N THR A 109 11.75 4.42 1.09
CA THR A 109 11.75 5.84 1.40
C THR A 109 10.31 6.28 1.68
N PRO A 110 9.91 6.42 2.96
CA PRO A 110 8.60 7.00 3.28
C PRO A 110 8.61 8.50 2.98
N THR A 111 7.53 8.97 2.35
CA THR A 111 7.24 10.39 2.19
C THR A 111 6.01 10.74 3.02
N ARG A 112 5.54 11.99 2.96
CA ARG A 112 4.33 12.43 3.66
C ARG A 112 3.09 11.62 3.27
N GLU A 113 3.00 11.16 2.03
CA GLU A 113 1.79 10.52 1.49
C GLU A 113 2.04 9.29 0.64
N ALA A 114 3.29 8.93 0.35
CA ALA A 114 3.63 7.74 -0.42
C ALA A 114 4.76 6.92 0.24
N LEU A 115 4.71 5.59 0.10
CA LEU A 115 5.80 4.69 0.45
C LEU A 115 6.50 4.27 -0.84
N GLU A 116 7.66 4.89 -1.10
CA GLU A 116 8.46 4.56 -2.27
C GLU A 116 9.39 3.39 -1.96
N VAL A 117 9.43 2.39 -2.84
CA VAL A 117 10.33 1.25 -2.75
C VAL A 117 11.13 1.13 -4.04
N VAL A 118 12.45 1.10 -3.93
CA VAL A 118 13.36 0.92 -5.06
C VAL A 118 13.96 -0.47 -4.99
N GLU A 119 13.58 -1.31 -5.95
CA GLU A 119 13.98 -2.71 -6.05
C GLU A 119 14.43 -3.00 -7.50
N ASP A 120 15.61 -3.60 -7.69
CA ASP A 120 16.23 -3.86 -9.00
C ASP A 120 16.26 -2.65 -9.96
N ASN A 121 16.57 -1.46 -9.43
CA ASN A 121 16.56 -0.17 -10.14
C ASN A 121 15.18 0.33 -10.64
N PHE A 122 14.09 -0.33 -10.25
CA PHE A 122 12.74 0.15 -10.49
C PHE A 122 12.17 0.78 -9.22
N ARG A 123 11.48 1.91 -9.36
CA ARG A 123 10.79 2.58 -8.26
C ARG A 123 9.31 2.27 -8.30
N PHE A 124 8.80 1.80 -7.18
CA PHE A 124 7.39 1.47 -6.97
C PHE A 124 6.83 2.34 -5.85
N GLU A 125 5.59 2.75 -5.99
CA GLU A 125 4.81 3.33 -4.89
C GLU A 125 3.95 2.22 -4.29
N LYS A 126 4.41 1.60 -3.20
CA LYS A 126 3.72 0.42 -2.61
C LYS A 126 2.54 0.81 -1.71
N MET A 127 2.44 2.07 -1.31
CA MET A 127 1.34 2.60 -0.50
C MET A 127 1.19 4.10 -0.76
N LYS A 128 -0.06 4.59 -0.68
CA LYS A 128 -0.39 6.02 -0.76
C LYS A 128 -1.53 6.39 0.15
N LEU A 129 -1.44 7.60 0.67
CA LEU A 129 -2.45 8.24 1.48
C LEU A 129 -3.21 9.34 0.72
N PRO A 130 -4.49 9.57 1.06
CA PRO A 130 -5.31 8.69 1.90
C PRO A 130 -5.67 7.40 1.16
N VAL A 131 -5.76 6.28 1.89
CA VAL A 131 -6.29 5.03 1.33
C VAL A 131 -7.80 5.19 1.14
N LYS A 132 -8.22 5.48 -0.10
CA LYS A 132 -9.61 5.69 -0.46
C LYS A 132 -9.99 4.89 -1.70
N ASP A 133 -11.24 4.43 -1.73
CA ASP A 133 -11.78 3.75 -2.89
C ASP A 133 -11.84 4.67 -4.12
N GLY A 134 -11.59 4.11 -5.30
CA GLY A 134 -11.66 4.83 -6.57
C GLY A 134 -10.48 5.76 -6.87
N PHE A 135 -9.39 5.70 -6.10
CA PHE A 135 -8.15 6.38 -6.47
C PHE A 135 -7.50 5.68 -7.68
N SER A 136 -7.20 6.44 -8.74
CA SER A 136 -6.55 5.93 -9.96
C SER A 136 -5.16 6.53 -10.13
N TRP A 137 -4.23 5.69 -10.58
CA TRP A 137 -2.82 5.98 -10.84
C TRP A 137 -2.58 6.34 -12.30
#